data_AF-A0A645H166-F1
#
_entry.id   AF-A0A645H166-F1
#
_cell.length_a   1.000
_cell.length_b   1.000
_cell.length_c   1.000
_cell.angle_alpha   90.00
_cell.angle_beta   90.00
_cell.angle_gamma   90.00
#
_symmetry.space_group_name_H-M   'P 1'
#
loop_
_entity.id
_entity.type
_entity.pdbx_description
1 polymer ?
#
loop_
_entity_poly.entity_id
_entity_poly.type
_entity_poly.pdbx_seq_one_letter_code
_entity_poly.pdbx_strand_id
1 'polypeptide(L)'
;MGWKVAWCERTTWWYGSIWLGALIFRYIRGRLSAPRISALIIAAMPMALDGGTHLISDLFGIGSGFRDNNAWLATLTHHTFTSSFYVGDTFGSFNSWMRIMSGVILGIAIVWFAFPRVESYMNDMARRIEYKFQKAGLSL
;
A
#
# COMPACT_ATOMS: atom_id res chain seq x y z
N MET A 1 16.58 6.53 21.75
CA MET A 1 15.16 6.70 21.36
C MET A 1 14.93 7.50 20.06
N GLY A 2 15.97 7.97 19.33
CA GLY A 2 15.80 8.85 18.16
C GLY A 2 15.79 8.21 16.76
N TRP A 3 16.31 7.00 16.56
CA TRP A 3 16.28 6.33 15.24
C TRP A 3 14.88 5.85 14.90
N LYS A 4 14.21 5.11 15.80
CA LYS A 4 12.89 4.50 15.56
C LYS A 4 11.75 5.51 15.35
N VAL A 5 11.93 6.78 15.70
CA VAL A 5 10.91 7.84 15.55
C VAL A 5 11.04 8.57 14.20
N ALA A 6 12.21 8.54 13.56
CA ALA A 6 12.43 9.19 12.26
C ALA A 6 12.08 8.28 11.06
N TRP A 7 12.00 6.96 11.27
CA TRP A 7 11.71 5.97 10.22
C TRP A 7 10.41 5.24 10.54
N CYS A 8 9.30 5.79 10.09
CA CYS A 8 8.08 5.01 9.95
C CYS A 8 8.26 4.05 8.76
N GLU A 9 8.82 2.87 9.02
CA GLU A 9 9.08 1.85 7.99
C GLU A 9 7.82 1.60 7.15
N ARG A 10 6.65 1.52 7.81
CA ARG A 10 5.34 1.39 7.14
C ARG A 10 5.08 2.52 6.14
N THR A 11 5.39 3.77 6.50
CA THR A 11 5.16 4.91 5.59
C THR A 11 6.19 5.00 4.47
N THR A 12 7.44 4.64 4.74
CA THR A 12 8.50 4.66 3.73
C THR A 12 8.18 3.70 2.58
N TRP A 13 7.68 2.51 2.89
CA TRP A 13 7.44 1.48 1.88
C TRP A 13 6.26 1.77 0.96
N TRP A 14 5.13 2.26 1.47
CA TRP A 14 4.00 2.62 0.59
C TRP A 14 4.28 3.91 -0.21
N TYR A 15 4.95 4.93 0.33
CA TYR A 15 5.36 6.09 -0.46
C TYR A 15 6.39 5.72 -1.54
N GLY A 16 7.35 4.86 -1.19
CA GLY A 16 8.33 4.33 -2.14
C GLY A 16 7.67 3.51 -3.25
N SER A 17 6.69 2.66 -2.91
CA SER A 17 5.97 1.87 -3.90
C SER A 17 5.01 2.70 -4.76
N ILE A 18 4.43 3.79 -4.24
CA ILE A 18 3.68 4.77 -5.06
C ILE A 18 4.61 5.42 -6.07
N TRP A 19 5.80 5.88 -5.64
CA TRP A 19 6.76 6.52 -6.54
C TRP A 19 7.25 5.56 -7.64
N LEU A 20 7.65 4.34 -7.26
CA LEU A 20 8.03 3.31 -8.23
C LEU A 20 6.87 2.89 -9.11
N GLY A 21 5.69 2.73 -8.54
CA GLY A 21 4.46 2.40 -9.25
C GLY A 21 4.12 3.47 -10.29
N ALA A 22 4.30 4.75 -9.97
CA ALA A 22 4.09 5.86 -10.91
C ALA A 22 5.07 5.81 -12.09
N LEU A 23 6.34 5.49 -11.84
CA LEU A 23 7.34 5.30 -12.90
C LEU A 23 6.98 4.13 -13.81
N ILE A 24 6.56 2.99 -13.23
CA ILE A 24 6.11 1.82 -13.98
C ILE A 24 4.84 2.14 -14.77
N PHE A 25 3.87 2.82 -14.15
CA PHE A 25 2.60 3.21 -14.75
C PHE A 25 2.81 3.97 -16.05
N ARG A 26 3.80 4.88 -16.11
CA ARG A 26 4.14 5.61 -17.34
C ARG A 26 4.34 4.69 -18.54
N TYR A 27 4.91 3.50 -18.35
CA TYR A 27 5.18 2.54 -19.43
C TYR A 27 3.97 1.65 -19.75
N ILE A 28 3.09 1.39 -18.79
CA ILE A 28 1.95 0.45 -18.94
C ILE A 28 0.58 1.14 -19.02
N ARG A 29 0.51 2.47 -18.94
CA ARG A 29 -0.72 3.28 -18.92
C ARG A 29 -1.69 2.98 -20.06
N GLY A 30 -1.18 2.66 -21.25
CA GLY A 30 -2.01 2.34 -22.42
C GLY A 30 -2.65 0.94 -22.38
N ARG A 31 -2.32 0.10 -21.39
CA ARG A 31 -2.78 -1.29 -21.27
C ARG A 31 -3.63 -1.54 -20.02
N LEU A 32 -3.73 -0.58 -19.10
CA LEU A 32 -4.44 -0.75 -17.83
C LEU A 32 -5.80 -0.04 -17.86
N SER A 33 -6.86 -0.79 -17.60
CA SER A 33 -8.17 -0.22 -17.30
C SER A 33 -8.26 0.17 -15.81
N ALA A 34 -9.08 1.18 -15.50
CA ALA A 34 -9.32 1.61 -14.13
C ALA A 34 -9.98 0.47 -13.33
N PRO A 35 -9.33 -0.09 -12.30
CA PRO A 35 -9.87 -1.20 -11.54
C PRO A 35 -11.04 -0.72 -10.68
N ARG A 36 -12.06 -1.57 -10.44
CA ARG A 36 -13.22 -1.22 -9.58
C ARG A 36 -12.76 -0.86 -8.15
N ILE A 37 -13.58 -0.09 -7.43
CA ILE A 37 -13.31 0.29 -6.01
C ILE A 37 -13.11 -0.95 -5.13
N SER A 38 -13.82 -2.04 -5.42
CA SER A 38 -13.64 -3.32 -4.72
C SER A 38 -12.20 -3.84 -4.79
N ALA A 39 -11.49 -3.67 -5.91
CA ALA A 39 -10.10 -4.11 -6.04
C ALA A 39 -9.17 -3.30 -5.11
N LEU A 40 -9.42 -2.00 -4.95
CA LEU A 40 -8.69 -1.15 -4.00
C LEU A 40 -8.97 -1.59 -2.56
N ILE A 41 -10.23 -1.86 -2.22
CA ILE A 41 -10.62 -2.34 -0.88
C ILE A 41 -9.90 -3.67 -0.58
N ILE A 42 -9.94 -4.63 -1.51
CA ILE A 42 -9.28 -5.93 -1.36
C ILE A 42 -7.76 -5.76 -1.19
N ALA A 43 -7.13 -4.87 -1.94
CA ALA A 43 -5.70 -4.62 -1.80
C ALA A 43 -5.33 -3.84 -0.52
N ALA A 44 -6.26 -3.07 0.03
CA ALA A 44 -6.10 -2.37 1.31
C ALA A 44 -6.35 -3.28 2.51
N MET A 45 -7.10 -4.36 2.35
CA MET A 45 -7.43 -5.31 3.42
C MET A 45 -6.20 -5.81 4.20
N PRO A 46 -5.10 -6.27 3.57
CA PRO A 46 -3.91 -6.72 4.30
C PRO A 46 -3.34 -5.64 5.23
N MET A 47 -3.29 -4.39 4.76
CA MET A 47 -2.77 -3.28 5.55
C MET A 47 -3.74 -2.83 6.65
N ALA A 48 -5.05 -2.87 6.37
CA ALA A 48 -6.09 -2.56 7.35
C ALA A 48 -6.13 -3.62 8.47
N LEU A 49 -6.00 -4.90 8.11
CA LEU A 49 -5.89 -6.01 9.07
C LEU A 49 -4.57 -5.95 9.85
N ASP A 50 -3.45 -5.63 9.18
CA ASP A 50 -2.15 -5.45 9.84
C ASP A 50 -2.20 -4.31 10.87
N GLY A 51 -2.73 -3.14 10.48
CA GLY A 51 -2.92 -2.01 11.38
C GLY A 51 -3.94 -2.30 12.49
N GLY A 52 -5.06 -2.95 12.16
CA GLY A 52 -6.10 -3.29 13.13
C GLY A 52 -5.64 -4.28 14.18
N THR A 53 -4.89 -5.32 13.78
CA THR A 53 -4.30 -6.28 14.74
C THR A 53 -3.27 -5.61 15.66
N HIS A 54 -2.52 -4.62 15.17
CA HIS A 54 -1.63 -3.82 16.02
C HIS A 54 -2.41 -2.94 17.02
N LEU A 55 -3.49 -2.26 16.59
CA LEU A 55 -4.33 -1.45 17.48
C LEU A 55 -5.01 -2.30 18.57
N ILE A 56 -5.48 -3.50 18.20
CA ILE A 56 -6.05 -4.48 19.14
C ILE A 56 -4.95 -4.92 20.12
N SER A 57 -3.77 -5.28 19.62
CA SER A 57 -2.63 -5.68 20.44
C SER A 57 -2.26 -4.64 21.50
N ASP A 58 -2.23 -3.36 21.13
CA ASP A 58 -1.92 -2.25 22.04
C ASP A 58 -3.03 -2.03 23.08
N LEU A 59 -4.30 -2.29 22.72
CA LEU A 59 -5.45 -2.14 23.61
C LEU A 59 -5.57 -3.28 24.63
N PHE A 60 -5.18 -4.50 24.27
CA PHE A 60 -5.30 -5.69 25.12
C PHE A 60 -4.05 -6.00 25.96
N GLY A 61 -2.98 -5.22 25.84
CA GLY A 61 -1.82 -5.28 26.74
C GLY A 61 -0.51 -4.86 26.06
N ILE A 62 0.12 -3.80 26.57
CA ILE A 62 1.45 -3.34 26.14
C ILE A 62 2.47 -4.45 26.44
N GLY A 63 2.92 -5.16 25.41
CA GLY A 63 4.01 -6.15 25.48
C GLY A 63 3.60 -7.63 25.59
N SER A 64 2.32 -7.95 25.42
CA SER A 64 1.84 -9.35 25.33
C SER A 64 0.94 -9.58 24.11
N GLY A 65 1.24 -8.87 23.03
CA GLY A 65 0.44 -8.84 21.82
C GLY A 65 0.32 -10.19 21.12
N PHE A 66 -0.82 -10.43 20.47
CA PHE A 66 -1.03 -11.60 19.59
C PHE A 66 0.09 -11.78 18.55
N ARG A 67 0.73 -10.67 18.15
CA ARG A 67 1.79 -10.61 17.15
C ARG A 67 3.20 -10.43 17.73
N ASP A 68 3.35 -10.31 19.04
CA ASP A 68 4.68 -10.12 19.63
C ASP A 68 5.52 -11.39 19.55
N ASN A 69 4.90 -12.54 19.77
CA ASN A 69 5.59 -13.84 19.75
C ASN A 69 5.24 -14.73 18.55
N ASN A 70 4.21 -14.36 17.77
CA ASN A 70 3.66 -15.13 16.65
C ASN A 70 3.59 -16.64 16.94
N ALA A 71 3.18 -17.03 18.15
CA ALA A 71 3.16 -18.42 18.59
C ALA A 71 2.28 -19.29 17.69
N TRP A 72 1.18 -18.72 17.18
CA TRP A 72 0.32 -19.37 16.18
C TRP A 72 1.08 -19.78 14.91
N LEU A 73 1.96 -18.90 14.41
CA LEU A 73 2.77 -19.14 13.23
C LEU A 73 3.87 -20.14 13.52
N ALA A 74 4.48 -20.06 14.71
CA ALA A 74 5.49 -21.00 15.17
C ALA A 74 4.93 -22.43 15.27
N THR A 75 3.71 -22.59 15.80
CA THR A 75 2.98 -23.86 15.83
C THR A 75 2.69 -24.38 14.42
N LEU A 76 2.24 -23.51 13.51
CA LEU A 76 1.90 -23.90 12.14
C LEU A 76 3.13 -24.32 11.31
N THR A 77 4.26 -23.65 11.54
CA THR A 77 5.52 -23.90 10.83
C THR A 77 6.41 -24.89 11.57
N HIS A 78 5.90 -25.54 12.63
CA HIS A 78 6.63 -26.48 13.47
C HIS A 78 8.00 -25.96 13.95
N HIS A 79 8.09 -24.67 14.28
CA HIS A 79 9.33 -24.01 14.71
C HIS A 79 10.52 -24.18 13.75
N THR A 80 10.26 -24.31 12.44
CA THR A 80 11.32 -24.50 11.43
C THR A 80 12.26 -23.29 11.32
N PHE A 81 11.79 -22.09 11.63
CA PHE A 81 12.59 -20.86 11.55
C PHE A 81 13.22 -20.48 12.91
N THR A 82 14.21 -19.57 12.88
CA THR A 82 14.85 -19.04 14.09
C THR A 82 13.84 -18.24 14.94
N SER A 83 14.02 -18.22 16.27
CA SER A 83 13.16 -17.46 17.18
C SER A 83 13.03 -15.97 16.83
N SER A 84 14.09 -15.37 16.28
CA SER A 84 14.11 -13.99 15.79
C SER A 84 13.19 -13.72 14.59
N PHE A 85 12.78 -14.76 13.86
CA PHE A 85 11.80 -14.62 12.78
C PHE A 85 10.39 -14.44 13.33
N TYR A 86 10.04 -15.16 14.40
CA TYR A 86 8.69 -15.14 14.97
C TYR A 86 8.48 -14.01 15.96
N VAL A 87 9.52 -13.62 16.71
CA VAL A 87 9.39 -12.69 17.83
C VAL A 87 9.80 -11.28 17.43
N GLY A 88 8.91 -10.32 17.71
CA GLY A 88 9.17 -8.89 17.61
C GLY A 88 9.15 -8.29 16.20
N ASP A 89 9.67 -7.07 16.11
CA ASP A 89 9.59 -6.19 14.94
C ASP A 89 10.96 -5.87 14.32
N THR A 90 11.97 -6.70 14.58
CA THR A 90 13.29 -6.53 13.99
C THR A 90 13.25 -6.73 12.48
N PHE A 91 14.19 -6.12 11.76
CA PHE A 91 14.34 -6.35 10.33
C PHE A 91 14.55 -7.85 10.06
N GLY A 92 13.71 -8.40 9.18
CA GLY A 92 13.69 -9.83 8.86
C GLY A 92 12.71 -10.67 9.69
N SER A 93 12.05 -10.10 10.71
CA SER A 93 10.95 -10.78 11.39
C SER A 93 9.71 -10.87 10.50
N PHE A 94 8.81 -11.80 10.81
CA PHE A 94 7.53 -11.96 10.13
C PHE A 94 6.72 -10.65 10.12
N ASN A 95 6.70 -9.92 11.23
CA ASN A 95 6.00 -8.63 11.32
C ASN A 95 6.60 -7.58 10.38
N SER A 96 7.92 -7.52 10.24
CA SER A 96 8.59 -6.61 9.29
C SER A 96 8.23 -6.96 7.85
N TRP A 97 8.21 -8.24 7.49
CA TRP A 97 7.79 -8.69 6.16
C TRP A 97 6.34 -8.35 5.84
N MET A 98 5.41 -8.60 6.77
CA MET A 98 4.00 -8.26 6.60
C MET A 98 3.80 -6.76 6.38
N ARG A 99 4.55 -5.91 7.08
CA ARG A 99 4.52 -4.44 6.91
C ARG A 99 5.01 -4.02 5.52
N ILE A 100 6.12 -4.60 5.05
CA ILE A 100 6.67 -4.31 3.72
C ILE A 100 5.67 -4.73 2.63
N MET A 101 5.21 -5.99 2.68
CA MET A 101 4.32 -6.52 1.65
C MET A 101 2.99 -5.77 1.60
N SER A 102 2.35 -5.52 2.75
CA SER A 102 1.08 -4.78 2.81
C SER A 102 1.22 -3.33 2.32
N GLY A 103 2.31 -2.63 2.69
CA GLY A 103 2.59 -1.27 2.21
C GLY A 103 2.88 -1.20 0.71
N VAL A 104 3.63 -2.16 0.18
CA VAL A 104 3.91 -2.26 -1.27
C VAL A 104 2.62 -2.53 -2.05
N ILE A 105 1.82 -3.50 -1.61
CA ILE A 105 0.54 -3.84 -2.23
C ILE A 105 -0.39 -2.63 -2.24
N LEU A 106 -0.53 -1.93 -1.10
CA LEU A 106 -1.39 -0.75 -1.03
C LEU A 106 -0.90 0.35 -1.98
N GLY A 107 0.39 0.67 -1.98
CA GLY A 107 0.90 1.75 -2.85
C GLY A 107 0.74 1.43 -4.34
N ILE A 108 0.98 0.18 -4.76
CA ILE A 108 0.70 -0.26 -6.13
C ILE A 108 -0.80 -0.16 -6.45
N ALA A 109 -1.66 -0.59 -5.53
CA ALA A 109 -3.11 -0.54 -5.72
C ALA A 109 -3.63 0.91 -5.82
N ILE A 110 -3.06 1.83 -5.03
CA ILE A 110 -3.38 3.27 -5.13
C ILE A 110 -3.01 3.80 -6.51
N VAL A 111 -1.81 3.51 -7.02
CA VAL A 111 -1.39 3.95 -8.35
C VAL A 111 -2.30 3.37 -9.42
N TRP A 112 -2.53 2.05 -9.40
CA TRP A 112 -3.39 1.37 -10.37
C TRP A 112 -4.83 1.89 -10.32
N PHE A 113 -5.34 2.27 -9.14
CA PHE A 113 -6.67 2.82 -9.00
C PHE A 113 -6.75 4.29 -9.43
N ALA A 114 -5.86 5.15 -8.93
CA ALA A 114 -5.97 6.59 -9.10
C ALA A 114 -5.53 7.06 -10.49
N PHE A 115 -4.43 6.52 -11.03
CA PHE A 115 -3.80 7.08 -12.22
C PHE A 115 -4.66 6.94 -13.49
N PRO A 116 -5.23 5.76 -13.82
CA PRO A 116 -6.13 5.64 -14.97
C PRO A 116 -7.35 6.56 -14.88
N ARG A 117 -7.90 6.75 -13.66
CA ARG A 117 -9.06 7.62 -13.45
C ARG A 117 -8.69 9.07 -13.71
N VAL A 118 -7.62 9.55 -13.08
CA VAL A 118 -7.12 10.91 -13.26
C VAL A 118 -6.82 11.16 -14.74
N GLU A 119 -6.16 10.24 -15.43
CA GLU A 119 -5.89 10.35 -16.87
C GLU A 119 -7.18 10.44 -17.70
N SER A 120 -8.18 9.58 -17.42
CA SER A 120 -9.46 9.65 -18.13
C SER A 120 -10.18 10.98 -17.91
N TYR A 121 -10.24 11.50 -16.68
CA TYR A 121 -10.84 12.79 -16.38
C TYR A 121 -10.09 13.96 -17.01
N MET A 122 -8.76 13.94 -16.98
CA MET A 122 -7.94 14.99 -17.62
C MET A 122 -8.17 15.02 -19.14
N ASN A 123 -8.21 13.85 -19.79
CA ASN A 123 -8.48 13.75 -21.22
C ASN A 123 -9.90 14.23 -21.57
N ASP A 124 -10.89 13.90 -20.76
CA ASP A 124 -12.27 14.38 -20.96
C ASP A 124 -12.38 15.89 -20.77
N MET A 125 -11.68 16.45 -19.78
CA MET A 125 -11.62 17.90 -19.57
C MET A 125 -10.93 18.61 -20.74
N ALA A 126 -9.81 18.09 -21.22
CA ALA A 126 -9.09 18.64 -22.38
C ALA A 126 -9.99 18.70 -23.62
N ARG A 127 -10.68 17.60 -23.96
CA ARG A 127 -11.63 17.56 -25.09
C ARG A 127 -12.79 18.53 -24.94
N ARG A 128 -13.32 18.70 -23.72
CA ARG A 128 -14.40 19.67 -23.44
C ARG A 128 -13.93 21.10 -23.64
N ILE A 129 -12.68 21.41 -23.28
CA ILE A 129 -12.07 22.72 -23.50
C ILE A 129 -11.88 22.95 -25.00
N GLU A 130 -11.26 22.01 -25.71
CA GLU A 130 -11.08 22.07 -27.17
C GLU A 130 -12.41 22.30 -27.90
N TYR A 131 -13.46 21.57 -27.53
CA TYR A 131 -14.79 21.74 -28.11
C TYR A 131 -15.37 23.14 -27.89
N LYS A 132 -15.18 23.73 -26.70
CA LYS A 132 -15.62 25.10 -26.41
C LYS A 132 -14.85 26.14 -27.20
N PHE A 133 -13.53 25.97 -27.37
CA PHE A 133 -12.69 26.86 -28.17
C PHE A 133 -13.07 26.81 -29.65
N GLN A 134 -13.24 25.59 -30.20
CA GLN A 134 -13.71 25.41 -31.58
C GLN A 134 -15.07 26.07 -31.81
N LYS A 135 -16.02 25.91 -30.87
CA LYS A 135 -17.33 26.56 -30.97
C LYS A 135 -17.24 28.09 -30.93
N ALA A 136 -16.25 28.64 -30.24
CA ALA A 136 -15.99 30.07 -30.17
C ALA A 136 -15.20 30.61 -31.38
N GLY A 137 -14.81 29.75 -32.33
CA GLY A 137 -14.00 30.14 -33.49
C GLY A 137 -12.55 30.50 -33.16
N LEU A 138 -12.06 30.11 -31.97
CA LEU A 138 -10.70 30.34 -31.52
C LEU A 138 -9.88 29.06 -31.73
N SER A 139 -8.73 29.16 -32.40
CA SER A 139 -7.75 28.07 -32.41
C SER A 139 -7.00 28.07 -31.08
N LEU A 140 -6.84 26.88 -30.50
CA LEU A 140 -5.98 26.63 -29.33
C LEU A 140 -4.51 26.85 -29.69
#